data_AF-A0AAD7BEF8-F1
#
_entry.id   AF-A0AAD7BEF8-F1
#
_cell.length_a   1.000
_cell.length_b   1.000
_cell.length_c   1.000
_cell.angle_alpha   90.00
_cell.angle_beta   90.00
_cell.angle_gamma   90.00
#
_symmetry.space_group_name_H-M   'P 1'
#
loop_
_entity.id
_entity.type
_entity.pdbx_description
1 polymer ?
#
loop_
_entity_poly.entity_id
_entity_poly.type
_entity_poly.pdbx_seq_one_letter_code
_entity_poly.pdbx_strand_id
1 'polypeptide(L)'
;DTFPILKHIPRWLPGAGFKRQAEEWRTLVLAFLEVPFAETKRQMVRDFWLSVFANEDDQVPFNEQHVKQVAGTMFFDGADTSAAGLAYFVQAMLANPEAQRKAQSEIDDLTKGKYLPTFEDEDSLPYVSALVKEVLRWRAIFPLGEPRLLQTEDEYEGYRIPAGSPVIGNTWCVSSVLL
;
A
#
# COMPACT_ATOMS: atom_id res chain seq x y z
N ASP A 1 -0.01 -1.44 19.86
CA ASP A 1 0.31 -0.27 20.71
C ASP A 1 1.77 -0.25 21.07
N THR A 2 2.50 0.76 20.64
CA THR A 2 3.93 0.93 20.95
C THR A 2 4.16 1.37 22.41
N PHE A 3 3.22 2.13 22.97
CA PHE A 3 3.28 2.60 24.36
C PHE A 3 1.92 2.39 25.06
N PRO A 4 1.63 1.19 25.57
CA PRO A 4 0.34 0.86 26.17
C PRO A 4 -0.09 1.79 27.31
N ILE A 5 0.88 2.35 28.04
CA ILE A 5 0.63 3.29 29.14
C ILE A 5 -0.12 4.54 28.70
N LEU A 6 0.04 4.97 27.44
CA LEU A 6 -0.64 6.16 26.90
C LEU A 6 -2.17 6.00 26.83
N LYS A 7 -2.68 4.76 26.81
CA LYS A 7 -4.13 4.49 26.86
C LYS A 7 -4.78 4.97 28.15
N HIS A 8 -4.04 5.03 29.25
CA HIS A 8 -4.57 5.35 30.57
C HIS A 8 -4.48 6.84 30.91
N ILE A 9 -3.82 7.66 30.09
CA ILE A 9 -3.64 9.09 30.35
C ILE A 9 -5.00 9.83 30.32
N PRO A 10 -5.40 10.57 31.37
CA PRO A 10 -6.67 11.30 31.35
C PRO A 10 -6.72 12.37 30.26
N ARG A 11 -7.87 12.55 29.60
CA ARG A 11 -8.03 13.52 28.49
C ARG A 11 -7.74 14.97 28.87
N TRP A 12 -7.90 15.31 30.14
CA TRP A 12 -7.69 16.67 30.65
C TRP A 12 -6.21 17.01 30.89
N LEU A 13 -5.31 16.02 30.86
CA LEU A 13 -3.90 16.23 31.15
C LEU A 13 -3.23 17.06 30.04
N PRO A 14 -2.44 18.10 30.37
CA PRO A 14 -1.65 18.84 29.38
C PRO A 14 -0.78 17.89 28.56
N GLY A 15 -0.84 18.00 27.23
CA GLY A 15 -0.15 17.08 26.30
C GLY A 15 -0.96 15.85 25.89
N ALA A 16 -2.15 15.60 26.46
CA ALA A 16 -3.04 14.50 26.06
C ALA A 16 -3.86 14.76 24.77
N GLY A 17 -3.46 15.75 23.96
CA GLY A 17 -4.13 16.11 22.70
C GLY A 17 -4.23 14.95 21.70
N PHE A 18 -3.29 14.01 21.76
CA PHE A 18 -3.29 12.78 20.96
C PHE A 18 -4.56 11.93 21.17
N LYS A 19 -5.20 11.99 22.34
CA LYS A 19 -6.45 11.25 22.59
C LYS A 19 -7.62 11.80 21.79
N ARG A 20 -7.69 13.12 21.65
CA ARG A 20 -8.68 13.79 20.81
C ARG A 20 -8.45 13.45 19.35
N GLN A 21 -7.20 13.53 18.89
CA GLN A 21 -6.82 13.12 17.54
C GLN A 21 -7.16 11.65 17.27
N ALA A 22 -6.90 10.75 18.23
CA ALA A 22 -7.23 9.33 18.08
C ALA A 22 -8.74 9.08 17.92
N GLU A 23 -9.60 9.86 18.60
CA GLU A 23 -11.05 9.78 18.44
C GLU A 23 -11.52 10.32 17.08
N GLU A 24 -10.96 11.43 16.65
CA GLU A 24 -11.20 12.00 15.32
C GLU A 24 -10.77 11.02 14.23
N TRP A 25 -9.57 10.45 14.33
CA TRP A 25 -9.04 9.47 13.38
C TRP A 25 -9.82 8.16 13.40
N ARG A 26 -10.25 7.67 14.58
CA ARG A 26 -11.12 6.50 14.67
C ARG A 26 -12.40 6.71 13.86
N THR A 27 -12.98 7.90 13.94
CA THR A 27 -14.20 8.24 13.20
C THR A 27 -13.93 8.23 11.69
N LEU A 28 -12.80 8.79 11.25
CA LEU A 28 -12.39 8.80 9.84
C LEU A 28 -12.11 7.38 9.31
N VAL A 29 -11.37 6.56 10.06
CA VAL A 29 -11.07 5.16 9.69
C VAL A 29 -12.36 4.35 9.57
N LEU A 30 -13.28 4.49 10.53
CA LEU A 30 -14.58 3.80 10.47
C LEU A 30 -15.42 4.28 9.27
N ALA A 31 -15.45 5.58 9.00
CA ALA A 31 -16.14 6.12 7.84
C ALA A 31 -15.52 5.63 6.51
N PHE A 32 -14.20 5.52 6.46
CA PHE A 32 -13.47 4.99 5.30
C PHE A 32 -13.82 3.53 5.00
N LEU A 33 -14.12 2.72 6.02
CA LEU A 33 -14.61 1.34 5.85
C LEU A 33 -16.10 1.29 5.54
N GLU A 34 -16.92 2.15 6.18
CA GLU A 34 -18.38 2.12 6.08
C GLU A 34 -18.91 2.65 4.76
N VAL A 35 -18.43 3.83 4.33
CA VAL A 35 -19.02 4.56 3.20
C VAL A 35 -18.84 3.81 1.87
N PRO A 36 -17.64 3.33 1.50
CA PRO A 36 -17.45 2.55 0.26
C PRO A 36 -18.20 1.22 0.30
N PHE A 37 -18.23 0.56 1.46
CA PHE A 37 -18.95 -0.71 1.63
C PHE A 37 -20.47 -0.53 1.47
N ALA A 38 -21.06 0.48 2.12
CA ALA A 38 -22.48 0.78 2.02
C ALA A 38 -22.87 1.16 0.58
N GLU A 39 -22.05 1.94 -0.12
CA GLU A 39 -22.30 2.31 -1.51
C GLU A 39 -22.19 1.10 -2.44
N THR A 40 -21.21 0.22 -2.21
CA THR A 40 -21.06 -0.99 -3.01
C THR A 40 -22.20 -1.98 -2.79
N LYS A 41 -22.70 -2.10 -1.55
CA LYS A 41 -23.91 -2.86 -1.22
C LYS A 41 -25.14 -2.29 -1.94
N ARG A 42 -25.24 -0.96 -2.04
CA ARG A 42 -26.34 -0.26 -2.74
C ARG A 42 -26.31 -0.49 -4.26
N GLN A 43 -25.13 -0.53 -4.86
CA GLN A 43 -24.96 -0.70 -6.31
C GLN A 43 -25.12 -2.16 -6.80
N MET A 44 -25.51 -3.10 -5.93
CA MET A 44 -25.66 -4.51 -6.28
C MET A 44 -24.41 -5.13 -6.96
N VAL A 45 -23.20 -4.66 -6.64
CA VAL A 45 -21.96 -5.40 -6.94
C VAL A 45 -21.77 -6.56 -5.96
N ARG A 46 -22.89 -7.09 -5.44
CA ARG A 46 -22.99 -8.24 -4.57
C ARG A 46 -22.28 -9.42 -5.22
N ASP A 47 -22.45 -9.60 -6.52
CA ASP A 47 -21.92 -10.76 -7.24
C ASP A 47 -20.39 -10.72 -7.37
N PHE A 48 -19.76 -9.55 -7.45
CA PHE A 48 -18.29 -9.41 -7.47
C PHE A 48 -17.67 -9.69 -6.09
N TRP A 49 -18.20 -9.10 -5.03
CA TRP A 49 -17.63 -9.33 -3.70
C TRP A 49 -18.01 -10.70 -3.13
N LEU A 50 -19.18 -11.24 -3.50
CA LEU A 50 -19.48 -12.64 -3.24
C LEU A 50 -18.62 -13.57 -4.10
N SER A 51 -18.29 -13.28 -5.36
CA SER A 51 -17.36 -14.16 -6.09
C SER A 51 -15.93 -14.10 -5.55
N VAL A 52 -15.50 -12.95 -5.00
CA VAL A 52 -14.17 -12.79 -4.38
C VAL A 52 -14.09 -13.41 -2.98
N PHE A 53 -15.18 -13.40 -2.20
CA PHE A 53 -15.18 -13.86 -0.80
C PHE A 53 -16.04 -15.09 -0.48
N ALA A 54 -16.98 -15.46 -1.35
CA ALA A 54 -17.59 -16.78 -1.32
C ALA A 54 -16.62 -17.72 -2.03
N ASN A 55 -15.66 -18.24 -1.28
CA ASN A 55 -14.90 -19.38 -1.78
C ASN A 55 -15.86 -20.56 -2.03
N GLU A 56 -15.51 -21.35 -3.03
CA GLU A 56 -16.07 -22.64 -3.44
C GLU A 56 -15.98 -23.73 -2.34
N ASP A 57 -15.47 -23.39 -1.16
CA ASP A 57 -15.33 -24.28 0.00
C ASP A 57 -16.35 -23.88 1.08
N ASP A 58 -17.42 -24.66 1.20
CA ASP A 58 -18.58 -24.49 2.11
C ASP A 58 -18.25 -24.45 3.62
N GLN A 59 -16.96 -24.42 4.00
CA GLN A 59 -16.48 -24.56 5.37
C GLN A 59 -16.41 -23.22 6.14
N VAL A 60 -16.38 -22.07 5.46
CA VAL A 60 -16.29 -20.75 6.13
C VAL A 60 -17.62 -19.99 6.00
N PRO A 61 -18.38 -19.82 7.10
CA PRO A 61 -19.65 -19.09 7.04
C PRO A 61 -19.42 -17.62 6.68
N PHE A 62 -20.29 -17.10 5.80
CA PHE A 62 -20.27 -15.70 5.39
C PHE A 62 -20.31 -14.76 6.60
N ASN A 63 -19.31 -13.87 6.70
CA ASN A 63 -19.23 -12.85 7.73
C ASN A 63 -19.10 -11.47 7.08
N GLU A 64 -20.18 -10.69 7.13
CA GLU A 64 -20.27 -9.36 6.53
C GLU A 64 -19.20 -8.40 7.07
N GLN A 65 -18.87 -8.50 8.36
CA GLN A 65 -17.85 -7.66 8.98
C GLN A 65 -16.45 -7.97 8.44
N HIS A 66 -16.14 -9.25 8.19
CA HIS A 66 -14.87 -9.64 7.58
C HIS A 66 -14.78 -9.14 6.14
N VAL A 67 -15.84 -9.35 5.34
CA VAL A 67 -15.90 -8.85 3.95
C VAL A 67 -15.65 -7.34 3.90
N LYS A 68 -16.32 -6.59 4.78
CA LYS A 68 -16.15 -5.15 4.90
C LYS A 68 -14.73 -4.73 5.27
N GLN A 69 -14.11 -5.41 6.23
CA GLN A 69 -12.74 -5.12 6.66
C GLN A 69 -11.74 -5.41 5.53
N VAL A 70 -11.87 -6.55 4.84
CA VAL A 70 -10.95 -6.88 3.75
C VAL A 70 -11.13 -5.93 2.58
N ALA A 71 -12.38 -5.69 2.13
CA ALA A 71 -12.66 -4.76 1.04
C ALA A 71 -12.14 -3.34 1.34
N GLY A 72 -12.36 -2.86 2.56
CA GLY A 72 -11.87 -1.54 2.98
C GLY A 72 -10.35 -1.46 3.05
N THR A 73 -9.68 -2.52 3.50
CA THR A 73 -8.21 -2.60 3.53
C THR A 73 -7.65 -2.63 2.11
N MET A 74 -8.20 -3.47 1.21
CA MET A 74 -7.78 -3.53 -0.20
C MET A 74 -7.94 -2.18 -0.90
N PHE A 75 -9.05 -1.47 -0.65
CA PHE A 75 -9.28 -0.16 -1.23
C PHE A 75 -8.26 0.87 -0.71
N PHE A 76 -8.01 0.90 0.60
CA PHE A 76 -7.02 1.80 1.20
C PHE A 76 -5.62 1.56 0.62
N ASP A 77 -5.16 0.31 0.71
CA ASP A 77 -3.82 -0.09 0.31
C ASP A 77 -3.59 0.17 -1.18
N GLY A 78 -4.59 -0.14 -2.03
CA GLY A 78 -4.49 0.07 -3.47
C GLY A 78 -4.57 1.53 -3.89
N ALA A 79 -5.44 2.33 -3.28
CA ALA A 79 -5.68 3.71 -3.69
C ALA A 79 -4.52 4.64 -3.29
N ASP A 80 -4.12 4.61 -2.00
CA ASP A 80 -3.14 5.57 -1.47
C ASP A 80 -1.75 5.32 -2.06
N THR A 81 -1.31 4.05 -2.10
CA THR A 81 0.02 3.68 -2.63
C THR A 81 0.14 3.98 -4.12
N SER A 82 -0.89 3.68 -4.92
CA SER A 82 -0.88 3.95 -6.36
C SER A 82 -0.87 5.45 -6.65
N ALA A 83 -1.64 6.24 -5.90
CA ALA A 83 -1.65 7.70 -6.05
C ALA A 83 -0.27 8.30 -5.73
N ALA A 84 0.39 7.84 -4.66
CA ALA A 84 1.76 8.24 -4.33
C ALA A 84 2.76 7.85 -5.42
N GLY A 85 2.67 6.62 -5.93
CA GLY A 85 3.52 6.14 -7.04
C GLY A 85 3.39 6.99 -8.30
N LEU A 86 2.16 7.35 -8.69
CA LEU A 86 1.91 8.24 -9.83
C LEU A 86 2.45 9.66 -9.60
N ALA A 87 2.31 10.21 -8.39
CA ALA A 87 2.88 11.51 -8.06
C ALA A 87 4.41 11.51 -8.19
N TYR A 88 5.07 10.44 -7.70
CA TYR A 88 6.51 10.27 -7.85
C TYR A 88 6.93 10.07 -9.31
N PHE A 89 6.14 9.35 -10.11
CA PHE A 89 6.37 9.23 -11.55
C PHE A 89 6.36 10.61 -12.23
N VAL A 90 5.31 11.41 -12.00
CA VAL A 90 5.22 12.77 -12.59
C VAL A 90 6.42 13.61 -12.16
N GLN A 91 6.78 13.57 -10.88
CA GLN A 91 7.96 14.28 -10.38
C GLN A 91 9.26 13.82 -11.07
N ALA A 92 9.45 12.51 -11.23
CA ALA A 92 10.63 11.95 -11.86
C ALA A 92 10.72 12.34 -13.35
N MET A 93 9.60 12.36 -14.07
CA MET A 93 9.54 12.75 -15.48
C MET A 93 9.82 14.24 -15.68
N LEU A 94 9.29 15.10 -14.79
CA LEU A 94 9.58 16.53 -14.80
C LEU A 94 11.07 16.81 -14.54
N ALA A 95 11.70 16.05 -13.64
CA ALA A 95 13.12 16.19 -13.33
C ALA A 95 14.03 15.58 -14.42
N ASN A 96 13.56 14.57 -15.16
CA ASN A 96 14.33 13.84 -16.17
C ASN A 96 13.57 13.73 -17.51
N PRO A 97 13.40 14.83 -18.26
CA PRO A 97 12.61 14.82 -19.50
C PRO A 97 13.17 13.92 -20.60
N GLU A 98 14.47 13.62 -20.57
CA GLU A 98 15.10 12.70 -21.53
C GLU A 98 14.69 11.25 -21.28
N ALA A 99 14.61 10.83 -20.01
CA ALA A 99 14.09 9.51 -19.66
C ALA A 99 12.61 9.35 -20.07
N GLN A 100 11.80 10.40 -19.88
CA GLN A 100 10.40 10.42 -20.34
C GLN A 100 10.30 10.26 -21.85
N ARG A 101 11.07 11.04 -22.63
CA ARG A 101 11.06 10.95 -24.11
C ARG A 101 11.48 9.57 -24.59
N LYS A 102 12.47 8.96 -23.94
CA LYS A 102 12.93 7.61 -24.30
C LYS A 102 11.86 6.54 -24.05
N ALA A 103 11.15 6.61 -22.92
CA ALA A 103 10.04 5.69 -22.65
C ALA A 103 8.87 5.90 -23.62
N GLN A 104 8.55 7.16 -23.94
CA GLN A 104 7.55 7.45 -24.95
C GLN A 104 7.94 6.87 -26.32
N SER A 105 9.20 7.02 -26.75
CA SER A 105 9.68 6.45 -28.00
C SER A 105 9.54 4.94 -28.07
N GLU A 106 9.85 4.21 -26.98
CA GLU A 106 9.70 2.75 -26.93
C GLU A 106 8.23 2.33 -27.10
N ILE A 107 7.31 3.01 -26.42
CA ILE A 107 5.86 2.79 -26.54
C ILE A 107 5.36 3.11 -27.96
N ASP A 108 5.76 4.26 -28.50
CA ASP A 108 5.38 4.69 -29.84
C ASP A 108 5.94 3.74 -30.90
N ASP A 109 7.13 3.19 -30.68
CA ASP A 109 7.74 2.22 -31.59
C ASP A 109 7.04 0.87 -31.59
N LEU A 110 6.57 0.39 -30.45
CA LEU A 110 5.80 -0.85 -30.36
C LEU A 110 4.41 -0.68 -30.96
N THR A 111 3.67 0.32 -30.47
CA THR A 111 2.25 0.50 -30.78
C THR A 111 2.00 1.17 -32.14
N LYS A 112 3.00 1.90 -32.65
CA LYS A 112 2.90 2.80 -33.81
C LYS A 112 1.74 3.79 -33.69
N GLY A 113 1.34 4.14 -32.47
CA GLY A 113 0.21 5.02 -32.16
C GLY A 113 -1.17 4.44 -32.55
N LYS A 114 -1.25 3.14 -32.81
CA LYS A 114 -2.51 2.49 -33.26
C LYS A 114 -3.37 1.98 -32.11
N TYR A 115 -2.76 1.72 -30.97
CA TYR A 115 -3.41 1.19 -29.78
C TYR A 115 -2.65 1.63 -28.51
N LEU A 116 -3.30 1.53 -27.36
CA LEU A 116 -2.63 1.72 -26.06
C LEU A 116 -2.00 0.40 -25.62
N PRO A 117 -0.81 0.42 -24.98
CA PRO A 117 -0.19 -0.80 -24.48
C PRO A 117 -1.10 -1.60 -23.54
N THR A 118 -1.03 -2.92 -23.64
CA THR A 118 -1.68 -3.86 -22.73
C THR A 118 -0.64 -4.66 -21.94
N PHE A 119 -1.07 -5.55 -21.04
CA PHE A 119 -0.14 -6.36 -20.24
C PHE A 119 0.65 -7.35 -21.11
N GLU A 120 0.09 -7.78 -22.24
CA GLU A 120 0.75 -8.65 -23.20
C GLU A 120 1.97 -7.99 -23.88
N ASP A 121 2.04 -6.66 -23.86
CA ASP A 121 3.15 -5.89 -24.45
C ASP A 121 4.34 -5.72 -23.49
N GLU A 122 4.21 -6.05 -22.19
CA GLU A 122 5.21 -5.72 -21.15
C GLU A 122 6.62 -6.23 -21.48
N ASP A 123 6.73 -7.47 -22.00
CA ASP A 123 8.00 -8.08 -22.39
C ASP A 123 8.69 -7.33 -23.56
N SER A 124 7.91 -6.58 -24.35
CA SER A 124 8.40 -5.76 -25.46
C SER A 124 8.71 -4.31 -25.05
N LEU A 125 8.49 -3.93 -23.79
CA LEU A 125 8.72 -2.59 -23.24
C LEU A 125 9.75 -2.59 -22.09
N PRO A 126 10.96 -3.15 -22.30
CA PRO A 126 11.93 -3.33 -21.22
C PRO A 126 12.39 -2.01 -20.59
N TYR A 127 12.48 -0.92 -21.36
CA TYR A 127 12.87 0.38 -20.82
C TYR A 127 11.76 1.01 -19.98
N VAL A 128 10.49 0.94 -20.39
CA VAL A 128 9.35 1.37 -19.56
C VAL A 128 9.31 0.58 -18.25
N SER A 129 9.47 -0.74 -18.32
CA SER A 129 9.49 -1.60 -17.12
C SER A 129 10.65 -1.24 -16.18
N ALA A 130 11.83 -0.94 -16.71
CA ALA A 130 12.97 -0.45 -15.93
C ALA A 130 12.69 0.94 -15.32
N LEU A 131 12.06 1.85 -16.07
CA LEU A 131 11.73 3.20 -15.62
C LEU A 131 10.73 3.16 -14.46
N VAL A 132 9.68 2.35 -14.54
CA VAL A 132 8.71 2.19 -13.44
C VAL A 132 9.39 1.65 -12.19
N LYS A 133 10.26 0.63 -12.33
CA LYS A 133 11.06 0.10 -11.21
C LYS A 133 11.97 1.17 -10.61
N GLU A 134 12.59 2.00 -11.45
CA GLU A 134 13.50 3.06 -11.01
C GLU A 134 12.77 4.17 -10.26
N VAL A 135 11.57 4.56 -10.68
CA VAL A 135 10.73 5.50 -9.95
C VAL A 135 10.43 4.99 -8.55
N LEU A 136 10.03 3.72 -8.42
CA LEU A 136 9.72 3.10 -7.13
C LEU A 136 10.96 2.85 -6.28
N ARG A 137 12.13 2.63 -6.88
CA ARG A 137 13.42 2.51 -6.19
C ARG A 137 13.88 3.87 -5.64
N TRP A 138 13.80 4.92 -6.46
CA TRP A 138 14.21 6.30 -6.11
C TRP A 138 13.31 6.90 -5.03
N ARG A 139 12.00 6.66 -5.12
CA ARG A 139 10.99 7.11 -4.15
C ARG A 139 10.14 5.94 -3.68
N ALA A 140 10.70 5.16 -2.77
CA ALA A 140 9.97 4.08 -2.12
C ALA A 140 8.74 4.63 -1.38
N ILE A 141 7.56 4.07 -1.65
CA ILE A 141 6.30 4.46 -1.01
C ILE A 141 6.37 4.21 0.50
N PHE A 142 6.96 3.08 0.90
CA PHE A 142 7.23 2.72 2.29
C PHE A 142 8.73 2.60 2.54
N PRO A 143 9.45 3.70 2.83
CA PRO A 143 10.92 3.70 3.00
C PRO A 143 11.42 2.90 4.21
N LEU A 144 10.53 2.61 5.17
CA LEU A 144 10.78 1.77 6.34
C LEU A 144 10.01 0.44 6.29
N GLY A 145 9.38 0.14 5.15
CA GLY A 145 8.52 -1.04 4.99
C GLY A 145 7.38 -1.11 6.00
N GLU A 146 6.79 -2.31 6.08
CA GLU A 146 5.76 -2.68 7.06
C GLU A 146 6.44 -3.28 8.31
N PRO A 147 6.21 -2.72 9.51
CA PRO A 147 6.72 -3.31 10.74
C PRO A 147 6.27 -4.76 10.93
N ARG A 148 7.21 -5.64 11.26
CA ARG A 148 6.94 -7.03 11.65
C ARG A 148 7.15 -7.20 13.14
N LEU A 149 6.41 -8.11 13.76
CA LEU A 149 6.56 -8.46 15.17
C LEU A 149 7.07 -9.90 15.27
N LEU A 150 8.22 -10.10 15.91
CA LEU A 150 8.75 -11.45 16.11
C LEU A 150 7.83 -12.25 17.04
N GLN A 151 7.38 -13.42 16.59
CA GLN A 151 6.61 -14.34 17.42
C GLN A 151 7.51 -15.23 18.28
N THR A 152 8.70 -15.55 17.78
CA THR A 152 9.73 -16.33 18.47
C THR A 152 11.04 -15.54 18.45
N GLU A 153 11.94 -15.89 19.36
CA GLU A 153 13.29 -15.34 19.36
C GLU A 153 14.05 -15.75 18.08
N ASP A 154 14.89 -14.86 17.60
CA ASP A 154 15.70 -15.05 16.38
C ASP A 154 17.11 -14.46 16.56
N GLU A 155 18.00 -14.72 15.61
CA GLU A 155 19.34 -14.15 15.54
C GLU A 155 19.60 -13.60 14.13
N TYR A 156 20.13 -12.37 14.05
CA TYR A 156 20.53 -11.75 12.79
C TYR A 156 21.92 -11.14 12.93
N GLU A 157 22.86 -11.51 12.05
CA GLU A 157 24.25 -11.00 12.06
C GLU A 157 24.94 -11.12 13.44
N GLY A 158 24.67 -12.21 14.17
CA GLY A 158 25.18 -12.44 15.53
C GLY A 158 24.47 -11.67 16.64
N TYR A 159 23.44 -10.89 16.31
CA TYR A 159 22.61 -10.19 17.28
C TYR A 159 21.37 -11.01 17.62
N ARG A 160 21.20 -11.34 18.90
CA ARG A 160 19.98 -11.95 19.42
C ARG A 160 18.82 -10.94 19.41
N ILE A 161 17.69 -11.33 18.80
CA ILE A 161 16.46 -10.55 18.71
C ILE A 161 15.36 -11.28 19.49
N PRO A 162 14.95 -10.79 20.67
CA PRO A 162 13.93 -11.44 21.48
C PRO A 162 12.55 -11.52 20.80
N ALA A 163 11.77 -12.54 21.17
CA ALA A 163 10.35 -12.59 20.82
C ALA A 163 9.61 -11.32 21.30
N GLY A 164 8.67 -10.82 20.50
CA GLY A 164 7.93 -9.58 20.75
C GLY A 164 8.66 -8.31 20.29
N SER A 165 9.86 -8.43 19.71
CA SER A 165 10.57 -7.28 19.14
C SER A 165 9.92 -6.81 17.82
N PRO A 166 9.67 -5.50 17.65
CA PRO A 166 9.32 -4.95 16.35
C PRO A 166 10.57 -4.88 15.46
N VAL A 167 10.47 -5.39 14.24
CA VAL A 167 11.51 -5.32 13.21
C VAL A 167 11.01 -4.50 12.04
N ILE A 168 11.78 -3.49 11.67
CA ILE A 168 11.45 -2.51 10.64
C ILE A 168 12.57 -2.52 9.61
N GLY A 169 12.25 -2.89 8.37
CA GLY A 169 13.21 -2.97 7.28
C GLY A 169 13.42 -1.61 6.62
N ASN A 170 14.64 -1.08 6.63
CA ASN A 170 14.95 0.16 5.93
C ASN A 170 15.09 -0.10 4.41
N THR A 171 13.94 -0.22 3.74
CA THR A 171 13.87 -0.49 2.29
C THR A 171 14.52 0.61 1.47
N TRP A 172 14.45 1.86 1.91
CA TRP A 172 15.06 2.98 1.21
C TRP A 172 16.59 2.89 1.19
N CYS A 173 17.20 2.52 2.31
CA CYS A 173 18.65 2.30 2.36
C CYS A 173 19.05 1.17 1.40
N VAL A 174 18.36 0.03 1.47
CA VAL A 174 18.64 -1.12 0.61
C VAL A 174 18.45 -0.77 -0.87
N SER A 175 17.41 -0.01 -1.22
CA SER A 175 17.14 0.39 -2.60
C SER A 175 18.12 1.44 -3.13
N SER A 176 18.75 2.23 -2.25
CA SER A 176 19.64 3.34 -2.61
C SER A 176 21.12 2.95 -2.73
N VAL A 177 21.54 1.81 -2.19
CA VAL A 177 22.95 1.36 -2.11
C VAL A 177 23.52 0.82 -3.44
N LEU A 178 22.74 0.78 -4.52
CA LEU A 178 23.18 0.28 -5.84
C LEU A 178 23.66 1.37 -6.83
N LEU A 179 24.06 2.56 -6.34
CA LEU A 179 24.73 3.61 -7.12
C LEU A 179 26.13 3.86 -6.55
#